data_AF-A0A631EEU7-F1
#
_entry.id   AF-A0A631EEU7-F1
#
_cell.length_a   1.000
_cell.length_b   1.000
_cell.length_c   1.000
_cell.angle_alpha   90.00
_cell.angle_beta   90.00
_cell.angle_gamma   90.00
#
_symmetry.space_group_name_H-M   'P 1'
#
loop_
_entity.id
_entity.type
_entity.pdbx_description
1 polymer ?
#
loop_
_entity_poly.entity_id
_entity_poly.type
_entity_poly.pdbx_seq_one_letter_code
_entity_poly.pdbx_strand_id
1 'polypeptide(L)'
;MISAIRQQWHLFAVPADELFGSFFDAMNSFECPFGNSGLPRYMHDTDKSGVDLKLVWLERGHPRASAVADVLSAAGFPDFGKLLQQLA
;
A
#
# COMPACT_ATOMS: atom_id res chain seq x y z
N MET A 1 -12.43 -10.18 10.41
CA MET A 1 -11.99 -9.94 9.02
C MET A 1 -10.94 -8.84 8.95
N ILE A 2 -11.21 -7.64 9.50
CA ILE A 2 -10.24 -6.54 9.59
C ILE A 2 -8.96 -6.94 10.33
N SER A 3 -9.07 -7.69 11.44
CA SER A 3 -7.92 -8.23 12.18
C SER A 3 -7.02 -9.13 11.33
N ALA A 4 -7.61 -10.06 10.56
CA ALA A 4 -6.87 -10.97 9.68
C ALA A 4 -6.10 -10.22 8.59
N ILE A 5 -6.74 -9.23 7.95
CA ILE A 5 -6.07 -8.40 6.93
C ILE A 5 -4.87 -7.65 7.53
N ARG A 6 -5.05 -7.04 8.72
CA ARG A 6 -4.00 -6.26 9.38
C ARG A 6 -2.84 -7.12 9.88
N GLN A 7 -3.12 -8.34 10.30
CA GLN A 7 -2.10 -9.28 10.79
C GLN A 7 -1.29 -9.92 9.66
N GLN A 8 -1.88 -10.07 8.47
CA GLN A 8 -1.21 -10.70 7.34
C GLN A 8 -0.48 -9.68 6.44
N TRP A 9 -1.00 -8.45 6.33
CA TRP A 9 -0.51 -7.48 5.35
C TRP A 9 -0.07 -6.15 5.99
N HIS A 10 1.01 -5.59 5.49
CA HIS A 10 1.22 -4.14 5.46
C HIS A 10 0.47 -3.58 4.25
N LEU A 11 -0.24 -2.46 4.44
CA LEU A 11 -1.07 -1.84 3.41
C LEU A 11 -0.66 -0.38 3.25
N PHE A 12 -0.13 -0.02 2.09
CA PHE A 12 0.29 1.36 1.81
C PHE A 12 -0.51 1.96 0.67
N ALA A 13 -0.93 3.21 0.82
CA ALA A 13 -1.49 3.99 -0.27
C ALA A 13 -0.37 4.66 -1.07
N VAL A 14 -0.35 4.45 -2.39
CA VAL A 14 0.65 5.00 -3.31
C VAL A 14 -0.08 5.73 -4.45
N PRO A 15 0.36 6.94 -4.85
CA PRO A 15 -0.16 7.63 -6.04
C PRO A 15 -0.12 6.72 -7.27
N ALA A 16 -1.24 6.64 -7.99
CA ALA A 16 -1.44 5.76 -9.14
C ALA A 16 -0.86 6.31 -10.45
N ASP A 17 -0.21 7.48 -10.39
CA ASP A 17 0.45 8.15 -11.50
C ASP A 17 1.80 7.49 -11.84
N GLU A 18 2.72 8.24 -12.46
CA GLU A 18 4.06 7.76 -12.83
C GLU A 18 4.85 7.17 -11.65
N LEU A 19 4.54 7.60 -10.42
CA LEU A 19 5.16 7.09 -9.21
C LEU A 19 4.86 5.60 -9.02
N PHE A 20 3.63 5.16 -9.31
CA PHE A 20 3.29 3.74 -9.22
C PHE A 20 4.05 2.90 -10.25
N GLY A 21 4.24 3.41 -11.48
CA GLY A 21 5.01 2.72 -12.51
C GLY A 21 6.46 2.48 -12.05
N SER A 22 7.11 3.54 -11.57
CA SER A 22 8.47 3.45 -11.02
C SER A 22 8.56 2.51 -9.81
N PHE A 23 7.57 2.56 -8.92
CA PHE A 23 7.46 1.64 -7.81
C PHE A 23 7.33 0.18 -8.29
N PHE A 24 6.45 -0.08 -9.26
CA PHE A 24 6.22 -1.42 -9.80
C PHE A 24 7.50 -2.02 -10.41
N ASP A 25 8.23 -1.25 -11.20
CA ASP A 25 9.49 -1.67 -11.81
C ASP A 25 10.58 -1.93 -10.76
N ALA A 26 10.66 -1.08 -9.73
CA ALA A 26 11.58 -1.29 -8.62
C ALA A 26 11.24 -2.57 -7.84
N MET A 27 9.96 -2.84 -7.59
CA MET A 27 9.51 -4.06 -6.92
C MET A 27 9.82 -5.32 -7.71
N ASN A 28 9.64 -5.29 -9.04
CA ASN A 28 10.01 -6.40 -9.92
C ASN A 28 11.52 -6.62 -9.95
N SER A 29 12.30 -5.54 -10.06
CA SER A 29 13.77 -5.62 -10.07
C SER A 29 14.34 -6.12 -8.75
N PHE A 30 13.69 -5.76 -7.63
CA PHE A 30 14.00 -6.26 -6.30
C PHE A 30 13.38 -7.66 -6.04
N GLU A 31 12.64 -8.21 -7.00
CA GLU A 31 11.93 -9.50 -6.91
C GLU A 31 11.10 -9.62 -5.62
N CYS A 32 10.40 -8.54 -5.26
CA CYS A 32 9.53 -8.54 -4.10
C CYS A 32 8.12 -8.96 -4.50
N PRO A 33 7.53 -9.99 -3.86
CA PRO A 33 6.12 -10.29 -4.06
C PRO A 33 5.27 -9.20 -3.42
N PHE A 34 4.26 -8.72 -4.16
CA PHE A 34 3.27 -7.78 -3.65
C PHE A 34 1.96 -7.88 -4.45
N GLY A 35 0.85 -7.52 -3.80
CA GLY A 35 -0.43 -7.28 -4.46
C GLY A 35 -0.66 -5.79 -4.66
N ASN A 36 -1.53 -5.42 -5.60
CA ASN A 36 -2.05 -4.06 -5.69
C ASN A 36 -3.54 -4.06 -6.04
N SER A 37 -4.27 -3.07 -5.53
CA SER A 37 -5.68 -2.86 -5.85
C SER A 37 -6.00 -1.37 -5.87
N GLY A 38 -7.03 -0.97 -6.61
CA GLY A 38 -7.60 0.38 -6.46
C GLY A 38 -8.24 0.56 -5.09
N LEU A 39 -8.39 1.81 -4.65
CA LEU A 39 -9.23 2.13 -3.50
C LEU A 39 -10.73 2.02 -3.86
N PRO A 40 -11.60 1.63 -2.91
CA PRO A 40 -13.03 1.71 -3.11
C PRO A 40 -13.47 3.14 -3.46
N ARG A 41 -14.46 3.27 -4.36
CA ARG A 41 -14.89 4.54 -4.99
C ARG A 41 -15.20 5.70 -4.03
N TYR A 42 -15.58 5.42 -2.79
CA TYR A 42 -15.98 6.44 -1.81
C TYR A 42 -14.98 6.59 -0.65
N MET A 43 -13.84 5.92 -0.75
CA MET A 43 -12.78 6.00 0.27
C MET A 43 -11.79 7.12 -0.01
N HIS A 44 -11.77 7.59 -1.25
CA HIS A 44 -10.91 8.66 -1.72
C HIS A 44 -11.68 9.47 -2.76
N ASP A 45 -11.66 10.80 -2.63
CA ASP A 45 -12.30 11.71 -3.57
C ASP A 45 -11.24 12.16 -4.58
N THR A 46 -11.08 11.37 -5.65
CA THR A 46 -10.10 11.63 -6.70
C THR A 46 -10.38 12.97 -7.40
N ASP A 47 -11.66 13.36 -7.54
CA ASP A 47 -12.06 14.61 -8.19
C ASP A 47 -11.64 15.84 -7.35
N LYS A 48 -11.70 15.74 -6.02
CA LYS A 48 -11.23 16.81 -5.13
C LYS A 48 -9.72 16.82 -4.88
N SER A 49 -9.10 15.65 -4.82
CA SER A 49 -7.67 15.53 -4.48
C SER A 49 -6.74 15.64 -5.69
N GLY A 50 -7.25 15.39 -6.91
CA GLY A 50 -6.48 15.41 -8.14
C GLY A 50 -5.47 14.26 -8.29
N VAL A 51 -5.41 13.33 -7.33
CA VAL A 51 -4.44 12.23 -7.31
C VAL A 51 -5.20 10.93 -7.10
N ASP A 52 -5.12 9.99 -8.03
CA ASP A 52 -5.66 8.64 -7.80
C ASP A 52 -4.68 7.82 -6.94
N LEU A 53 -5.20 6.90 -6.14
CA LEU A 53 -4.43 6.14 -5.16
C LEU A 53 -4.65 4.64 -5.35
N LYS A 54 -3.54 3.88 -5.31
CA LYS A 54 -3.53 2.42 -5.24
C LYS A 54 -3.13 1.95 -3.85
N LEU A 55 -3.74 0.87 -3.41
CA LEU A 55 -3.29 0.11 -2.26
C LEU A 55 -2.28 -0.94 -2.69
N VAL A 56 -1.13 -0.92 -2.04
CA VAL A 56 -0.06 -1.91 -2.14
C VAL A 56 -0.17 -2.86 -0.95
N TRP A 57 -0.14 -4.16 -1.25
CA TRP A 57 -0.29 -5.25 -0.28
C TRP A 57 1.04 -5.98 -0.13
N LEU A 58 1.65 -5.88 1.05
CA LEU A 58 2.95 -6.48 1.37
C LEU A 58 2.79 -7.47 2.52
N GLU A 59 3.18 -8.71 2.32
CA GLU A 59 3.00 -9.75 3.34
C GLU A 59 3.99 -9.56 4.51
N ARG A 60 3.48 -9.48 5.75
CA ARG A 60 4.30 -9.26 6.96
C ARG A 60 5.30 -10.39 7.24
N GLY A 61 5.08 -11.58 6.69
CA GLY A 61 5.96 -12.75 6.85
C GLY A 61 7.06 -12.85 5.79
N HIS A 62 7.00 -12.05 4.72
CA HIS A 62 7.96 -12.15 3.62
C HIS A 62 9.10 -11.13 3.81
N PRO A 63 10.38 -11.55 3.86
CA PRO A 63 11.49 -10.66 4.19
C PRO A 63 11.62 -9.43 3.27
N ARG A 64 11.51 -9.64 1.95
CA ARG A 64 11.57 -8.52 0.98
C ARG A 64 10.38 -7.57 1.12
N ALA A 65 9.19 -8.10 1.38
CA ALA A 65 7.99 -7.28 1.49
C ALA A 65 8.00 -6.46 2.79
N SER A 66 8.54 -7.04 3.87
CA SER A 66 8.76 -6.34 5.13
C SER A 66 9.80 -5.22 4.98
N ALA A 67 10.92 -5.48 4.28
CA ALA A 67 11.91 -4.43 4.00
C ALA A 67 11.33 -3.28 3.17
N VAL A 68 10.51 -3.58 2.15
CA VAL A 68 9.80 -2.54 1.39
C VAL A 68 8.81 -1.78 2.29
N ALA A 69 8.09 -2.48 3.17
CA ALA A 69 7.17 -1.85 4.10
C ALA A 69 7.89 -0.87 5.05
N ASP A 70 9.09 -1.22 5.53
CA ASP A 70 9.91 -0.34 6.35
C ASP A 70 10.35 0.91 5.57
N VAL A 71 10.76 0.75 4.30
CA VAL A 71 11.13 1.87 3.43
C VAL A 71 9.94 2.79 3.18
N LEU A 72 8.78 2.24 2.82
CA LEU A 72 7.56 3.03 2.59
C LEU A 72 7.12 3.77 3.86
N SER A 73 7.19 3.11 5.02
CA SER A 73 6.87 3.76 6.29
C SER A 73 7.86 4.87 6.63
N ALA A 74 9.17 4.66 6.40
CA ALA A 74 10.20 5.66 6.66
C ALA A 74 10.07 6.87 5.72
N ALA A 75 9.64 6.63 4.48
CA ALA A 75 9.35 7.67 3.49
C ALA A 75 8.02 8.41 3.76
N GLY A 76 7.23 7.99 4.75
CA GLY A 76 5.99 8.67 5.17
C GLY A 76 4.76 8.30 4.33
N PHE A 77 4.80 7.20 3.57
CA PHE A 77 3.61 6.74 2.86
C PHE A 77 2.49 6.35 3.85
N PRO A 78 1.22 6.66 3.55
CA PRO A 78 0.11 6.35 4.44
C PRO A 78 -0.05 4.83 4.63
N ASP A 79 0.07 4.38 5.89
CA ASP A 79 -0.26 3.01 6.29
C ASP A 79 -1.77 2.88 6.51
N PHE A 80 -2.43 2.29 5.53
CA PHE A 80 -3.86 2.05 5.54
C PHE A 80 -4.29 1.04 6.62
N GLY A 81 -3.39 0.16 7.07
CA GLY A 81 -3.63 -0.72 8.20
C GLY A 81 -3.88 0.02 9.53
N LYS A 82 -3.36 1.24 9.67
CA LYS A 82 -3.65 2.14 10.80
C LYS A 82 -5.02 2.80 10.67
N LEU A 83 -5.43 3.19 9.46
CA LEU A 83 -6.80 3.68 9.23
C LEU A 83 -7.83 2.59 9.54
N LEU A 84 -7.56 1.34 9.15
CA LEU A 84 -8.40 0.20 9.51
C LEU A 84 -8.51 -0.05 11.02
N GLN A 85 -7.54 0.40 11.85
CA GLN A 85 -7.69 0.32 13.32
C GLN A 85 -8.83 1.17 13.84
N GLN A 86 -9.09 2.31 13.20
CA GLN A 86 -10.12 3.26 13.65
C GLN A 86 -11.53 2.78 13.31
N LEU A 87 -11.65 1.72 12.50
CA LEU A 87 -12.92 1.12 12.07
C LEU A 87 -13.25 -0.18 12.83
N ALA A 88 -12.42 -0.58 13.79
CA ALA A 88 -12.53 -1.85 14.52
C ALA A 88 -13.15 -1.68 15.91
#